data_AF-A0A9D6NX53-F1
#
_entry.id   AF-A0A9D6NX53-F1
#
_cell.length_a   1.000
_cell.length_b   1.000
_cell.length_c   1.000
_cell.angle_alpha   90.00
_cell.angle_beta   90.00
_cell.angle_gamma   90.00
#
_symmetry.space_group_name_H-M   'P 1'
#
loop_
_entity.id
_entity.type
_entity.pdbx_description
1 polymer ?
#
loop_
_entity_poly.entity_id
_entity_poly.type
_entity_poly.pdbx_seq_one_letter_code
_entity_poly.pdbx_strand_id
1 'polypeptide(L)'
;MAEFLRIIIDLPASGLWNMAVDQALLEQAAVPTLRLYQWAPPAVSVGRSHWPPPHQLFLRAEQRGYHLVRRLTGGGTILHDDELTYALVAPAARLPQGVAAAFAFLTAAVRDALKQLGLDTQLAKGDRLNHPLCFAQQASGEVTWRGRKLIGSAQARRRGWLLQHGALPLTLDPAVHEAVMAGTVDGTLAARAIGLVEVLRRRPSWEELTQAFQTGFAHTLGLSPHLETLTDTERAWAEQLMAGESELLHAAQVVQQGGVIALPTETVWGVAADLHSQAAVERLRHIKGRAETQPLQILAASLPEALELAAPWAHLALQKLGRAFWPGPLMVIAPASPLVPPWISTGTVGLRIPDHPSARSLLARTGPLAASSANRSGEPPLKSAAAIAQGLPVDAVLDAPPEPSGTASTAFDLASRQVLREGPITLAHLLSTLDG
;
A
#
# COMPACT_ATOMS: atom_id res chain seq x y z
N MET A 1 -22.77 -19.33 18.82
CA MET A 1 -21.86 -18.97 17.70
C MET A 1 -22.53 -19.43 16.41
N ALA A 2 -22.44 -18.68 15.30
CA ALA A 2 -23.13 -19.03 14.04
C ALA A 2 -22.82 -20.47 13.58
N GLU A 3 -23.82 -21.24 13.17
CA GLU A 3 -23.70 -22.65 12.76
C GLU A 3 -23.47 -22.84 11.24
N PHE A 4 -23.36 -21.73 10.51
CA PHE A 4 -23.14 -21.71 9.07
C PHE A 4 -21.92 -20.86 8.70
N LEU A 5 -21.42 -21.09 7.50
CA LEU A 5 -20.40 -20.29 6.81
C LEU A 5 -21.11 -19.52 5.70
N ARG A 6 -21.16 -18.19 5.82
CA ARG A 6 -21.68 -17.33 4.77
C ARG A 6 -20.73 -17.39 3.56
N ILE A 7 -21.27 -17.66 2.38
CA ILE A 7 -20.52 -17.74 1.12
C ILE A 7 -20.94 -16.56 0.25
N ILE A 8 -19.96 -15.77 -0.17
CA ILE A 8 -20.14 -14.69 -1.14
C ILE A 8 -19.32 -15.03 -2.38
N ILE A 9 -19.96 -15.05 -3.55
CA ILE A 9 -19.29 -15.25 -4.84
C ILE A 9 -19.49 -13.98 -5.66
N ASP A 10 -18.44 -13.18 -5.81
CA ASP A 10 -18.51 -11.94 -6.56
C ASP A 10 -18.14 -12.15 -8.03
N LEU A 11 -18.70 -11.28 -8.88
CA LEU A 11 -18.21 -11.09 -10.25
C LEU A 11 -16.79 -10.47 -10.23
N PRO A 12 -16.01 -10.63 -11.31
CA PRO A 12 -14.73 -9.94 -11.44
C PRO A 12 -14.88 -8.43 -11.24
N ALA A 13 -14.00 -7.86 -10.43
CA ALA A 13 -14.08 -6.44 -10.05
C ALA A 13 -12.70 -5.79 -9.90
N SER A 14 -12.67 -4.46 -9.84
CA SER A 14 -11.42 -3.71 -9.73
C SER A 14 -10.70 -4.01 -8.42
N GLY A 15 -9.37 -3.83 -8.41
CA GLY A 15 -8.61 -4.03 -7.19
C GLY A 15 -9.02 -3.14 -6.03
N LEU A 16 -9.53 -1.93 -6.32
CA LEU A 16 -10.04 -1.01 -5.30
C LEU A 16 -11.27 -1.59 -4.63
N TRP A 17 -12.25 -2.04 -5.42
CA TRP A 17 -13.47 -2.68 -4.93
C TRP A 17 -13.14 -3.93 -4.12
N ASN A 18 -12.28 -4.80 -4.65
CA ASN A 18 -11.94 -6.05 -3.99
C ASN A 18 -11.30 -5.83 -2.61
N MET A 19 -10.37 -4.88 -2.48
CA MET A 19 -9.76 -4.58 -1.19
C MET A 19 -10.70 -3.85 -0.23
N ALA A 20 -11.58 -2.99 -0.76
CA ALA A 20 -12.60 -2.32 0.04
C ALA A 20 -13.60 -3.31 0.65
N VAL A 21 -14.07 -4.30 -0.13
CA VAL A 21 -14.97 -5.34 0.36
C VAL A 21 -14.29 -6.24 1.39
N ASP A 22 -13.06 -6.71 1.14
CA ASP A 22 -12.31 -7.52 2.11
C ASP A 22 -12.12 -6.78 3.45
N GLN A 23 -11.92 -5.45 3.40
CA GLN A 23 -11.86 -4.62 4.59
C GLN A 23 -13.21 -4.42 5.27
N ALA A 24 -14.28 -4.14 4.51
CA ALA A 24 -15.63 -4.02 5.05
C ALA A 24 -16.07 -5.29 5.78
N LEU A 25 -15.82 -6.46 5.18
CA LEU A 25 -16.14 -7.76 5.78
C LEU A 25 -15.39 -8.01 7.10
N LEU A 26 -14.13 -7.58 7.22
CA LEU A 26 -13.37 -7.72 8.48
C LEU A 26 -13.84 -6.73 9.56
N GLU A 27 -14.11 -5.48 9.18
CA GLU A 27 -14.52 -4.43 10.13
C GLU A 27 -15.96 -4.61 10.62
N GLN A 28 -16.85 -5.15 9.78
CA GLN A 28 -18.27 -5.43 10.07
C GLN A 28 -18.53 -6.90 10.43
N ALA A 29 -17.47 -7.66 10.73
CA ALA A 29 -17.56 -9.10 10.90
C ALA A 29 -18.54 -9.51 12.01
N ALA A 30 -19.62 -10.20 11.63
CA ALA A 30 -20.61 -10.75 12.55
C ALA A 30 -20.74 -12.28 12.46
N VAL A 31 -20.56 -12.83 11.25
CA VAL A 31 -20.61 -14.27 10.95
C VAL A 31 -19.37 -14.71 10.17
N PRO A 32 -18.90 -15.96 10.33
CA PRO A 32 -17.87 -16.50 9.47
C PRO A 32 -18.27 -16.36 8.00
N THR A 33 -17.41 -15.75 7.19
CA THR A 33 -17.70 -15.44 5.79
C THR A 33 -16.54 -15.87 4.91
N LEU A 34 -16.80 -16.69 3.89
CA LEU A 34 -15.88 -16.97 2.79
C LEU A 34 -16.34 -16.20 1.55
N ARG A 35 -15.52 -15.29 1.07
CA ARG A 35 -15.71 -14.58 -0.18
C ARG A 35 -14.79 -15.18 -1.25
N LEU A 36 -15.30 -15.36 -2.47
CA LEU A 36 -14.59 -15.87 -3.63
C LEU A 36 -14.77 -14.89 -4.79
N TYR A 37 -13.68 -14.47 -5.43
CA TYR A 37 -13.72 -13.42 -6.44
C TYR A 37 -12.54 -13.49 -7.41
N GLN A 38 -12.62 -12.65 -8.45
CA GLN A 38 -11.56 -12.44 -9.45
C GLN A 38 -11.27 -10.94 -9.63
N TRP A 39 -10.21 -10.61 -10.37
CA TRP A 39 -9.75 -9.24 -10.59
C TRP A 39 -10.00 -8.81 -12.03
N ALA A 40 -10.62 -7.64 -12.21
CA ALA A 40 -10.83 -7.00 -13.51
C ALA A 40 -10.86 -5.47 -13.35
N PRO A 41 -9.89 -4.71 -13.90
CA PRO A 41 -8.67 -5.19 -14.58
C PRO A 41 -7.70 -5.88 -13.60
N PRO A 42 -6.61 -6.49 -14.10
CA PRO A 42 -5.52 -6.99 -13.26
C PRO A 42 -4.96 -5.89 -12.35
N ALA A 43 -4.45 -6.28 -11.19
CA ALA A 43 -4.02 -5.36 -10.15
C ALA A 43 -2.80 -5.86 -9.39
N VAL A 44 -1.99 -4.93 -8.89
CA VAL A 44 -0.86 -5.23 -8.01
C VAL A 44 -1.28 -4.91 -6.58
N SER A 45 -1.33 -5.92 -5.70
CA SER A 45 -1.56 -5.70 -4.28
C SER A 45 -0.24 -5.68 -3.50
N VAL A 46 -0.11 -4.71 -2.60
CA VAL A 46 1.05 -4.55 -1.70
C VAL A 46 0.62 -4.83 -0.27
N GLY A 47 1.35 -5.70 0.42
CA GLY A 47 1.05 -6.05 1.81
C GLY A 47 1.26 -4.88 2.77
N ARG A 48 0.52 -4.88 3.88
CA ARG A 48 0.43 -3.79 4.87
C ARG A 48 1.79 -3.23 5.31
N SER A 49 2.78 -4.11 5.55
CA SER A 49 4.11 -3.75 6.05
C SER A 49 5.08 -3.27 4.97
N HIS A 50 4.75 -3.47 3.70
CA HIS A 50 5.54 -3.02 2.54
C HIS A 50 4.93 -1.77 1.89
N TRP A 51 3.92 -1.16 2.54
CA TRP A 51 3.31 0.08 2.08
C TRP A 51 3.98 1.31 2.71
N PRO A 52 4.26 2.36 1.94
CA PRO A 52 4.14 2.45 0.48
C PRO A 52 5.25 1.66 -0.25
N PRO A 53 4.99 1.12 -1.45
CA PRO A 53 6.04 0.51 -2.28
C PRO A 53 6.96 1.58 -2.89
N PRO A 54 8.11 1.18 -3.47
CA PRO A 54 8.92 2.07 -4.30
C PRO A 54 8.13 2.61 -5.50
N HIS A 55 8.32 3.88 -5.84
CA HIS A 55 7.61 4.55 -6.94
C HIS A 55 7.74 3.82 -8.29
N GLN A 56 8.89 3.17 -8.55
CA GLN A 56 9.10 2.38 -9.78
C GLN A 56 8.11 1.22 -9.94
N LEU A 57 7.58 0.64 -8.86
CA LEU A 57 6.53 -0.38 -8.95
C LEU A 57 5.23 0.23 -9.48
N PHE A 58 4.89 1.44 -9.03
CA PHE A 58 3.71 2.15 -9.51
C PHE A 58 3.82 2.44 -11.01
N LEU A 59 4.94 2.99 -11.48
CA LEU A 59 5.14 3.28 -12.91
C LEU A 59 4.98 2.03 -13.79
N ARG A 60 5.57 0.90 -13.38
CA ARG A 60 5.48 -0.37 -14.13
C ARG A 60 4.06 -0.96 -14.16
N ALA A 61 3.30 -0.77 -13.08
CA ALA A 61 1.90 -1.18 -13.01
C ALA A 61 1.01 -0.28 -13.89
N GLU A 62 1.18 1.03 -13.79
CA GLU A 62 0.42 2.03 -14.56
C GLU A 62 0.64 1.89 -16.07
N GLN A 63 1.87 1.64 -16.51
CA GLN A 63 2.20 1.37 -17.92
C GLN A 63 1.45 0.16 -18.52
N ARG A 64 0.93 -0.74 -17.68
CA ARG A 64 0.12 -1.90 -18.09
C ARG A 64 -1.37 -1.75 -17.76
N GLY A 65 -1.79 -0.60 -17.24
CA GLY A 65 -3.16 -0.36 -16.80
C GLY A 65 -3.53 -1.12 -15.52
N TYR A 66 -2.54 -1.53 -14.71
CA TYR A 66 -2.79 -2.27 -13.48
C TYR A 66 -2.98 -1.33 -12.30
N HIS A 67 -4.04 -1.55 -11.52
CA HIS A 67 -4.27 -0.78 -10.30
C HIS A 67 -3.28 -1.23 -9.21
N LEU A 68 -2.55 -0.29 -8.63
CA LEU A 68 -1.75 -0.55 -7.44
C LEU A 68 -2.58 -0.29 -6.18
N VAL A 69 -2.83 -1.34 -5.41
CA VAL A 69 -3.70 -1.33 -4.22
C VAL A 69 -2.98 -1.86 -2.99
N ARG A 70 -3.45 -1.43 -1.81
CA ARG A 70 -2.95 -1.93 -0.53
C ARG A 70 -3.91 -2.96 0.03
N ARG A 71 -3.38 -4.05 0.59
CA ARG A 71 -4.18 -5.03 1.33
C ARG A 71 -3.96 -4.96 2.84
N LEU A 72 -4.97 -5.35 3.60
CA LEU A 72 -4.96 -5.35 5.08
C LEU A 72 -3.95 -6.32 5.68
N THR A 73 -3.72 -7.44 5.01
CA THR A 73 -2.82 -8.50 5.45
C THR A 73 -1.36 -8.11 5.24
N GLY A 74 -0.47 -8.86 5.88
CA GLY A 74 0.97 -8.75 5.64
C GLY A 74 1.41 -9.38 4.32
N GLY A 75 2.63 -9.92 4.33
CA GLY A 75 3.25 -10.47 3.13
C GLY A 75 3.74 -9.38 2.18
N GLY A 76 4.31 -9.81 1.06
CA GLY A 76 4.99 -8.93 0.11
C GLY A 76 4.09 -8.32 -0.96
N THR A 77 4.51 -8.28 -2.22
CA THR A 77 3.68 -7.75 -3.31
C THR A 77 3.24 -8.92 -4.22
N ILE A 78 2.00 -8.87 -4.74
CA ILE A 78 1.43 -9.89 -5.63
C ILE A 78 0.80 -9.19 -6.84
N LEU A 79 1.02 -9.72 -8.04
CA LEU A 79 0.25 -9.37 -9.24
C LEU A 79 -0.94 -10.33 -9.31
N HIS A 80 -2.13 -9.77 -9.41
CA HIS A 80 -3.40 -10.48 -9.57
C HIS A 80 -3.90 -10.30 -11.00
N ASP A 81 -4.12 -11.41 -11.69
CA ASP A 81 -4.55 -11.46 -13.08
C ASP A 81 -5.58 -12.59 -13.26
N ASP A 82 -5.26 -13.66 -14.01
CA ASP A 82 -6.13 -14.84 -14.16
C ASP A 82 -6.02 -15.79 -12.95
N GLU A 83 -6.78 -15.48 -11.90
CA GLU A 83 -6.78 -16.24 -10.65
C GLU A 83 -8.18 -16.45 -10.05
N LEU A 84 -8.26 -17.39 -9.11
CA LEU A 84 -9.26 -17.38 -8.04
C LEU A 84 -8.62 -16.76 -6.79
N THR A 85 -9.29 -15.76 -6.22
CA THR A 85 -8.94 -15.20 -4.93
C THR A 85 -10.01 -15.57 -3.92
N TYR A 86 -9.59 -15.97 -2.73
CA TYR A 86 -10.50 -16.18 -1.60
C TYR A 86 -10.17 -15.25 -0.46
N ALA A 87 -11.17 -14.86 0.31
CA ALA A 87 -11.03 -14.15 1.58
C ALA A 87 -11.95 -14.79 2.63
N LEU A 88 -11.37 -15.43 3.65
CA LEU A 88 -12.08 -15.94 4.81
C LEU A 88 -11.97 -14.94 5.96
N VAL A 89 -13.12 -14.46 6.44
CA VAL A 89 -13.27 -13.78 7.72
C VAL A 89 -13.86 -14.76 8.72
N ALA A 90 -13.14 -15.04 9.81
CA ALA A 90 -13.58 -15.99 10.83
C ALA A 90 -13.26 -15.49 12.26
N PRO A 91 -14.10 -15.81 13.26
CA PRO A 91 -13.82 -15.42 14.63
C PRO A 91 -12.61 -16.20 15.14
N ALA A 92 -11.67 -15.52 15.80
CA ALA A 92 -10.45 -16.13 16.29
C ALA A 92 -10.72 -17.28 17.28
N ALA A 93 -11.86 -17.25 17.98
CA ALA A 93 -12.30 -18.31 18.89
C ALA A 93 -12.60 -19.65 18.19
N ARG A 94 -12.84 -19.65 16.87
CA ARG A 94 -13.01 -20.88 16.07
C ARG A 94 -11.71 -21.44 15.52
N LEU A 95 -10.60 -20.72 15.68
CA LEU A 95 -9.31 -21.09 15.09
C LEU A 95 -8.34 -21.56 16.19
N PRO A 96 -7.40 -22.45 15.85
CA PRO A 96 -6.30 -22.78 16.76
C PRO A 96 -5.56 -21.54 17.24
N GLN A 97 -5.11 -21.57 18.51
CA GLN A 97 -4.39 -20.47 19.10
C GLN A 97 -3.02 -20.26 18.43
N GLY A 98 -2.67 -18.99 18.19
CA GLY A 98 -1.43 -18.60 17.53
C GLY A 98 -1.55 -18.42 16.02
N VAL A 99 -0.72 -17.54 15.46
CA VAL A 99 -0.76 -17.19 14.02
C VAL A 99 -0.42 -18.40 13.15
N ALA A 100 0.67 -19.10 13.47
CA ALA A 100 1.12 -20.25 12.69
C ALA A 100 0.12 -21.42 12.71
N ALA A 101 -0.48 -21.71 13.87
CA ALA A 101 -1.46 -22.79 13.99
C ALA A 101 -2.76 -22.47 13.23
N ALA A 102 -3.26 -21.24 13.35
CA ALA A 102 -4.41 -20.78 12.57
C ALA A 102 -4.12 -20.80 11.07
N PHE A 103 -2.93 -20.38 10.64
CA PHE A 103 -2.50 -20.46 9.24
C PHE A 103 -2.47 -21.90 8.74
N ALA A 104 -1.83 -22.82 9.45
CA ALA A 104 -1.76 -24.23 9.07
C ALA A 104 -3.16 -24.87 8.98
N PHE A 105 -4.05 -24.54 9.92
CA PHE A 105 -5.43 -25.01 9.92
C PHE A 105 -6.21 -24.52 8.70
N LEU A 106 -6.11 -23.23 8.37
CA LEU A 106 -6.79 -22.67 7.19
C LEU A 106 -6.14 -23.12 5.87
N THR A 107 -4.83 -23.37 5.87
CA THR A 107 -4.17 -24.02 4.72
C THR A 107 -4.70 -25.43 4.50
N ALA A 108 -5.08 -26.17 5.55
CA ALA A 108 -5.71 -27.48 5.37
C ALA A 108 -7.03 -27.38 4.60
N ALA A 109 -7.83 -26.33 4.84
CA ALA A 109 -9.05 -26.07 4.06
C ALA A 109 -8.78 -25.85 2.57
N VAL A 110 -7.73 -25.07 2.26
CA VAL A 110 -7.29 -24.86 0.87
C VAL A 110 -6.84 -26.17 0.22
N ARG A 111 -6.10 -27.01 0.95
CA ARG A 111 -5.66 -28.31 0.44
C ARG A 111 -6.84 -29.26 0.21
N ASP A 112 -7.84 -29.25 1.09
CA ASP A 112 -9.06 -30.03 0.92
C ASP A 112 -9.83 -29.58 -0.32
N ALA A 113 -9.95 -28.26 -0.55
CA ALA A 113 -10.52 -27.72 -1.77
C ALA A 113 -9.76 -28.18 -3.03
N LEU A 114 -8.43 -28.09 -3.04
CA LEU A 114 -7.60 -28.54 -4.16
C LEU A 114 -7.71 -30.07 -4.38
N LYS A 115 -7.91 -30.85 -3.31
CA LYS A 115 -8.16 -32.30 -3.42
C LYS A 115 -9.48 -32.60 -4.12
N GLN A 116 -10.53 -31.81 -3.90
CA GLN A 116 -11.80 -31.93 -4.64
C GLN A 116 -11.63 -31.68 -6.14
N LEU A 117 -10.63 -30.87 -6.52
CA LEU A 117 -10.25 -30.66 -7.93
C LEU A 117 -9.33 -31.76 -8.48
N GLY A 118 -8.95 -32.75 -7.66
CA GLY A 118 -8.09 -33.86 -8.05
C GLY A 118 -6.59 -33.64 -7.81
N LEU A 119 -6.19 -32.64 -7.01
CA LEU A 119 -4.79 -32.36 -6.71
C LEU A 119 -4.39 -32.83 -5.31
N ASP A 120 -3.39 -33.71 -5.23
CA ASP A 120 -2.72 -34.02 -3.97
C ASP A 120 -1.49 -33.11 -3.76
N THR A 121 -1.65 -32.12 -2.89
CA THR A 121 -0.69 -31.03 -2.74
C THR A 121 0.28 -31.22 -1.57
N GLN A 122 1.46 -30.63 -1.69
CA GLN A 122 2.52 -30.65 -0.69
C GLN A 122 2.58 -29.32 0.06
N LEU A 123 3.17 -29.34 1.25
CA LEU A 123 3.48 -28.12 2.00
C LEU A 123 4.97 -27.79 1.88
N ALA A 124 5.29 -26.53 1.61
CA ALA A 124 6.67 -26.07 1.61
C ALA A 124 7.28 -26.19 3.02
N LYS A 125 8.56 -26.58 3.09
CA LYS A 125 9.34 -26.62 4.35
C LYS A 125 9.88 -25.24 4.77
N GLY A 126 9.68 -24.24 3.91
CA GLY A 126 10.26 -22.91 4.07
C GLY A 126 11.55 -22.77 3.28
N ASP A 127 11.64 -21.71 2.50
CA ASP A 127 12.83 -21.32 1.77
C ASP A 127 12.86 -19.80 1.63
N ARG A 128 13.98 -19.21 2.06
CA ARG A 128 14.18 -17.76 2.02
C ARG A 128 14.94 -17.42 0.75
N LEU A 129 14.23 -16.77 -0.16
CA LEU A 129 14.82 -16.19 -1.36
C LEU A 129 14.96 -14.68 -1.16
N ASN A 130 16.17 -14.15 -1.33
CA ASN A 130 16.41 -12.70 -1.36
C ASN A 130 16.06 -12.15 -2.74
N HIS A 131 14.76 -12.08 -3.05
CA HIS A 131 14.25 -11.64 -4.35
C HIS A 131 12.97 -10.79 -4.19
N PRO A 132 12.76 -9.74 -5.02
CA PRO A 132 11.56 -8.88 -4.96
C PRO A 132 10.24 -9.62 -5.26
N LEU A 133 10.30 -10.83 -5.83
CA LEU A 133 9.12 -11.65 -6.12
C LEU A 133 8.67 -12.41 -4.89
N CYS A 134 7.70 -11.85 -4.19
CA CYS A 134 7.18 -12.47 -2.98
C CYS A 134 6.40 -13.75 -3.26
N PHE A 135 5.80 -13.89 -4.44
CA PHE A 135 5.18 -15.14 -4.87
C PHE A 135 6.20 -16.24 -5.21
N ALA A 136 7.47 -15.91 -5.51
CA ALA A 136 8.53 -16.89 -5.67
C ALA A 136 9.13 -17.36 -4.32
N GLN A 137 8.88 -16.62 -3.24
CA GLN A 137 9.26 -17.04 -1.89
C GLN A 137 8.29 -18.12 -1.40
N GLN A 138 8.84 -19.14 -0.73
CA GLN A 138 8.06 -20.23 -0.16
C GLN A 138 8.14 -20.15 1.36
N ALA A 139 7.14 -19.55 1.99
CA ALA A 139 7.04 -19.62 3.44
C ALA A 139 6.70 -21.06 3.86
N SER A 140 7.16 -21.45 5.05
CA SER A 140 6.82 -22.78 5.59
C SER A 140 5.31 -22.91 5.73
N GLY A 141 4.75 -24.03 5.25
CA GLY A 141 3.32 -24.28 5.26
C GLY A 141 2.54 -23.67 4.10
N GLU A 142 3.19 -23.11 3.07
CA GLU A 142 2.49 -22.74 1.82
C GLU A 142 2.23 -23.96 0.92
N VAL A 143 1.16 -23.92 0.13
CA VAL A 143 0.77 -25.04 -0.74
C VAL A 143 1.59 -25.03 -2.02
N THR A 144 2.16 -26.19 -2.32
CA THR A 144 3.05 -26.42 -3.46
C THR A 144 2.63 -27.66 -4.25
N TRP A 145 3.00 -27.68 -5.52
CA TRP A 145 2.93 -28.83 -6.40
C TRP A 145 4.32 -29.11 -6.97
N ARG A 146 4.87 -30.28 -6.65
CA ARG A 146 6.24 -30.69 -7.05
C ARG A 146 7.29 -29.62 -6.74
N GLY A 147 7.21 -29.03 -5.55
CA GLY A 147 8.13 -27.98 -5.10
C GLY A 147 7.93 -26.60 -5.72
N ARG A 148 6.90 -26.38 -6.57
CA ARG A 148 6.50 -25.06 -7.08
C ARG A 148 5.27 -24.55 -6.33
N LYS A 149 5.26 -23.28 -5.94
CA LYS A 149 4.15 -22.63 -5.23
C LYS A 149 2.92 -22.56 -6.11
N LEU A 150 1.78 -23.00 -5.56
CA LEU A 150 0.49 -23.01 -6.24
C LEU A 150 -0.46 -21.96 -5.67
N ILE A 151 -0.40 -21.71 -4.36
CA ILE A 151 -1.21 -20.67 -3.72
C ILE A 151 -0.38 -19.91 -2.66
N GLY A 152 -0.57 -18.59 -2.59
CA GLY A 152 -0.03 -17.75 -1.52
C GLY A 152 -1.17 -17.23 -0.65
N SER A 153 -0.99 -17.24 0.67
CA SER A 153 -1.99 -16.70 1.62
C SER A 153 -1.35 -15.75 2.63
N ALA A 154 -2.13 -14.80 3.13
CA ALA A 154 -1.71 -13.88 4.18
C ALA A 154 -2.86 -13.61 5.15
N GLN A 155 -2.52 -13.24 6.39
CA GLN A 155 -3.49 -13.01 7.47
C GLN A 155 -3.43 -11.60 8.05
N ALA A 156 -4.59 -11.11 8.50
CA ALA A 156 -4.77 -9.95 9.35
C ALA A 156 -5.69 -10.31 10.51
N ARG A 157 -5.57 -9.61 11.65
CA ARG A 157 -6.43 -9.80 12.82
C ARG A 157 -6.93 -8.45 13.32
N ARG A 158 -8.22 -8.36 13.62
CA ARG A 158 -8.89 -7.16 14.14
C ARG A 158 -10.03 -7.57 15.07
N ARG A 159 -10.09 -6.98 16.27
CA ARG A 159 -11.23 -7.08 17.21
C ARG A 159 -11.76 -8.51 17.42
N GLY A 160 -10.87 -9.49 17.62
CA GLY A 160 -11.26 -10.89 17.83
C GLY A 160 -11.60 -11.68 16.56
N TRP A 161 -11.47 -11.08 15.39
CA TRP A 161 -11.64 -11.69 14.07
C TRP A 161 -10.31 -11.79 13.32
N LEU A 162 -10.27 -12.74 12.39
CA LEU A 162 -9.17 -12.96 11.47
C LEU A 162 -9.69 -12.87 10.05
N LEU A 163 -8.92 -12.20 9.18
CA LEU A 163 -9.03 -12.27 7.72
C LEU A 163 -7.84 -13.09 7.22
N GLN A 164 -8.08 -14.19 6.50
CA GLN A 164 -7.09 -14.84 5.64
C GLN A 164 -7.55 -14.75 4.21
N HIS A 165 -6.72 -14.20 3.34
CA HIS A 165 -6.97 -14.26 1.91
C HIS A 165 -5.79 -14.87 1.18
N GLY A 166 -6.06 -15.43 0.01
CA GLY A 166 -5.04 -16.03 -0.82
C GLY A 166 -5.42 -16.06 -2.29
N ALA A 167 -4.37 -16.16 -3.11
CA ALA A 167 -4.43 -16.09 -4.57
C ALA A 167 -3.97 -17.42 -5.16
N LEU A 168 -4.86 -18.06 -5.93
CA LEU A 168 -4.64 -19.28 -6.70
C LEU A 168 -4.63 -18.92 -8.19
N PRO A 169 -3.45 -18.71 -8.80
CA PRO A 169 -3.34 -18.45 -10.23
C PRO A 169 -3.93 -19.61 -11.04
N LEU A 170 -4.88 -19.32 -11.93
CA LEU A 170 -5.36 -20.28 -12.90
C LEU A 170 -4.32 -20.44 -14.00
N THR A 171 -3.93 -19.32 -14.59
CA THR A 171 -2.73 -19.22 -15.42
C THR A 171 -1.74 -18.28 -14.78
N LEU A 172 -0.46 -18.45 -15.12
CA LEU A 172 0.63 -17.66 -14.59
C LEU A 172 1.58 -17.39 -15.75
N ASP A 173 1.74 -16.12 -16.14
CA ASP A 173 2.79 -15.68 -17.05
C ASP A 173 3.99 -15.18 -16.21
N PRO A 174 5.07 -15.96 -16.10
CA PRO A 174 6.21 -15.58 -15.29
C PRO A 174 6.89 -14.30 -15.78
N ALA A 175 6.98 -14.10 -17.09
CA ALA A 175 7.69 -12.95 -17.65
C ALA A 175 6.97 -11.63 -17.34
N VAL A 176 5.63 -11.63 -17.44
CA VAL A 176 4.82 -10.45 -17.07
C VAL A 176 4.94 -10.15 -15.57
N HIS A 177 4.83 -11.18 -14.72
CA HIS A 177 4.96 -11.02 -13.27
C HIS A 177 6.35 -10.47 -12.90
N GLU A 178 7.41 -11.04 -13.46
CA GLU A 178 8.79 -10.62 -13.22
C GLU A 178 9.02 -9.17 -13.67
N ALA A 179 8.60 -8.82 -14.89
CA ALA A 179 8.74 -7.46 -15.42
C ALA A 179 8.03 -6.41 -14.55
N VAL A 180 6.80 -6.69 -14.11
CA VAL A 180 6.03 -5.74 -13.28
C VAL A 180 6.59 -5.61 -11.88
N MET A 181 6.98 -6.72 -11.27
CA MET A 181 7.28 -6.79 -9.85
C MET A 181 8.76 -6.53 -9.57
N ALA A 182 9.64 -7.18 -10.32
CA ALA A 182 11.10 -7.09 -10.19
C ALA A 182 11.73 -6.08 -11.15
N GLY A 183 11.14 -5.88 -12.34
CA GLY A 183 11.67 -4.92 -13.33
C GLY A 183 12.68 -5.56 -14.26
N THR A 184 12.97 -6.84 -14.00
CA THR A 184 13.84 -7.73 -14.74
C THR A 184 13.08 -9.04 -14.95
N VAL A 185 13.47 -9.79 -15.98
CA VAL A 185 12.96 -11.15 -16.24
C VAL A 185 14.17 -12.08 -16.17
N ASP A 186 14.18 -13.00 -15.20
CA ASP A 186 15.30 -13.90 -14.92
C ASP A 186 14.87 -15.38 -14.77
N GLY A 187 13.57 -15.66 -14.90
CA GLY A 187 13.01 -17.02 -14.83
C GLY A 187 12.83 -17.56 -13.41
N THR A 188 13.11 -16.76 -12.37
CA THR A 188 12.95 -17.14 -10.97
C THR A 188 11.53 -17.61 -10.66
N LEU A 189 10.50 -16.93 -11.17
CA LEU A 189 9.10 -17.30 -10.92
C LEU A 189 8.72 -18.57 -11.65
N ALA A 190 9.17 -18.75 -12.90
CA ALA A 190 8.90 -19.95 -13.69
C ALA A 190 9.42 -21.22 -12.99
N ALA A 191 10.59 -21.13 -12.34
CA ALA A 191 11.17 -22.23 -11.59
C ALA A 191 10.45 -22.53 -10.26
N ARG A 192 9.71 -21.57 -9.71
CA ARG A 192 9.24 -21.60 -8.31
C ARG A 192 7.74 -21.52 -8.11
N ALA A 193 6.98 -21.15 -9.12
CA ALA A 193 5.53 -21.03 -9.07
C ALA A 193 4.88 -21.73 -10.27
N ILE A 194 3.60 -22.06 -10.14
CA ILE A 194 2.86 -22.78 -11.17
C ILE A 194 1.37 -22.41 -11.11
N GLY A 195 0.74 -22.28 -12.28
CA GLY A 195 -0.70 -22.06 -12.40
C GLY A 195 -1.50 -23.37 -12.37
N LEU A 196 -2.75 -23.30 -11.92
CA LEU A 196 -3.63 -24.46 -11.78
C LEU A 196 -3.89 -25.19 -13.11
N VAL A 197 -4.01 -24.45 -14.22
CA VAL A 197 -4.25 -25.03 -15.56
C VAL A 197 -3.08 -25.92 -16.00
N GLU A 198 -1.83 -25.53 -15.69
CA GLU A 198 -0.66 -26.35 -15.99
C GLU A 198 -0.67 -27.65 -15.17
N VAL A 199 -1.09 -27.58 -13.90
CA VAL A 199 -1.19 -28.75 -13.02
C VAL A 199 -2.25 -29.72 -13.52
N LEU A 200 -3.45 -29.20 -13.78
CA LEU A 200 -4.63 -30.01 -14.12
C LEU A 200 -4.68 -30.45 -15.57
N ARG A 201 -3.89 -29.82 -16.46
CA ARG A 201 -3.96 -30.00 -17.92
C ARG A 201 -5.34 -29.69 -18.52
N ARG A 202 -6.14 -28.89 -17.81
CA ARG A 202 -7.45 -28.37 -18.21
C ARG A 202 -7.72 -27.07 -17.46
N ARG A 203 -8.66 -26.27 -17.94
CA ARG A 203 -9.19 -25.11 -17.21
C ARG A 203 -10.45 -25.53 -16.45
N PRO A 204 -10.44 -25.53 -15.10
CA PRO A 204 -11.65 -25.69 -14.32
C PRO A 204 -12.62 -24.53 -14.61
N SER A 205 -13.91 -24.83 -14.59
CA SER A 205 -14.96 -23.82 -14.59
C SER A 205 -14.97 -23.04 -13.27
N TRP A 206 -15.52 -21.83 -13.29
CA TRP A 206 -15.70 -21.03 -12.08
C TRP A 206 -16.59 -21.73 -11.04
N GLU A 207 -17.60 -22.47 -11.48
CA GLU A 207 -18.46 -23.28 -10.62
C GLU A 207 -17.67 -24.41 -9.92
N GLU A 208 -16.86 -25.17 -10.66
CA GLU A 208 -15.99 -26.20 -10.07
C GLU A 208 -15.06 -25.60 -9.01
N LEU A 209 -14.43 -24.47 -9.32
CA LEU A 209 -13.49 -23.79 -8.42
C LEU A 209 -14.18 -23.31 -7.13
N THR A 210 -15.29 -22.61 -7.29
CA THR A 210 -16.02 -22.04 -6.15
C THR A 210 -16.65 -23.12 -5.29
N GLN A 211 -17.19 -24.18 -5.89
CA GLN A 211 -17.74 -25.33 -5.16
C GLN A 211 -16.66 -26.04 -4.34
N ALA A 212 -15.48 -26.27 -4.93
CA ALA A 212 -14.36 -26.90 -4.23
C ALA A 212 -13.91 -26.10 -3.00
N PHE A 213 -13.76 -24.77 -3.14
CA PHE A 213 -13.39 -23.90 -2.02
C PHE A 213 -14.48 -23.83 -0.95
N GLN A 214 -15.75 -23.73 -1.34
CA GLN A 214 -16.86 -23.79 -0.40
C GLN A 214 -16.82 -25.07 0.43
N THR A 215 -16.71 -26.23 -0.22
CA THR A 215 -16.65 -27.53 0.46
C THR A 215 -15.44 -27.63 1.39
N GLY A 216 -14.24 -27.27 0.93
CA GLY A 216 -13.02 -27.39 1.73
C GLY A 216 -13.03 -26.53 3.01
N PHE A 217 -13.51 -25.28 2.90
CA PHE A 217 -13.64 -24.38 4.05
C PHE A 217 -14.79 -24.75 4.98
N ALA A 218 -15.97 -25.09 4.44
CA ALA A 218 -17.12 -25.54 5.21
C ALA A 218 -16.79 -26.80 6.05
N HIS A 219 -16.18 -27.79 5.41
CA HIS A 219 -15.74 -29.03 6.06
C HIS A 219 -14.71 -28.76 7.16
N THR A 220 -13.67 -27.98 6.86
CA THR A 220 -12.61 -27.68 7.84
C THR A 220 -13.13 -26.90 9.04
N LEU A 221 -14.07 -25.97 8.83
CA LEU A 221 -14.66 -25.17 9.91
C LEU A 221 -15.80 -25.89 10.65
N GLY A 222 -16.28 -27.02 10.13
CA GLY A 222 -17.45 -27.72 10.65
C GLY A 222 -18.72 -26.87 10.56
N LEU A 223 -18.92 -26.19 9.43
CA LEU A 223 -20.03 -25.26 9.18
C LEU A 223 -20.76 -25.60 7.88
N SER A 224 -22.07 -25.41 7.85
CA SER A 224 -22.86 -25.54 6.62
C SER A 224 -22.68 -24.31 5.72
N PRO A 225 -22.43 -24.45 4.40
CA PRO A 225 -22.27 -23.30 3.51
C PRO A 225 -23.61 -22.68 3.12
N HIS A 226 -23.74 -21.36 3.22
CA HIS A 226 -24.96 -20.61 2.88
C HIS A 226 -24.62 -19.47 1.93
N LEU A 227 -25.15 -19.50 0.70
CA LEU A 227 -24.92 -18.44 -0.28
C LEU A 227 -25.70 -17.17 0.10
N GLU A 228 -24.99 -16.06 0.15
CA GLU A 228 -25.54 -14.73 0.41
C GLU A 228 -24.80 -13.66 -0.42
N THR A 229 -25.33 -12.45 -0.40
CA THR A 229 -24.66 -11.26 -0.95
C THR A 229 -24.14 -10.37 0.17
N LEU A 230 -23.35 -9.35 -0.18
CA LEU A 230 -23.05 -8.26 0.76
C LEU A 230 -24.35 -7.63 1.28
N THR A 231 -24.37 -7.34 2.58
CA THR A 231 -25.41 -6.50 3.19
C THR A 231 -25.28 -5.06 2.71
N ASP A 232 -26.35 -4.28 2.81
CA ASP A 232 -26.32 -2.85 2.44
C ASP A 232 -25.27 -2.07 3.24
N THR A 233 -25.10 -2.39 4.52
CA THR A 233 -24.07 -1.78 5.38
C THR A 233 -22.66 -2.13 4.91
N GLU A 234 -22.38 -3.39 4.59
CA GLU A 234 -21.06 -3.81 4.09
C GLU A 234 -20.76 -3.18 2.73
N ARG A 235 -21.76 -3.09 1.84
CA ARG A 235 -21.65 -2.43 0.54
C ARG A 235 -21.35 -0.94 0.69
N ALA A 236 -22.13 -0.21 1.48
CA ALA A 236 -21.93 1.22 1.71
C ALA A 236 -20.56 1.52 2.30
N TRP A 237 -20.07 0.65 3.20
CA TRP A 237 -18.74 0.78 3.77
C TRP A 237 -17.64 0.56 2.72
N ALA A 238 -17.79 -0.45 1.85
CA ALA A 238 -16.85 -0.69 0.75
C ALA A 238 -16.86 0.46 -0.26
N GLU A 239 -18.02 1.03 -0.58
CA GLU A 239 -18.15 2.20 -1.46
C GLU A 239 -17.44 3.43 -0.88
N GLN A 240 -17.58 3.69 0.43
CA GLN A 240 -16.87 4.78 1.10
C GLN A 240 -15.35 4.59 1.07
N LEU A 241 -14.86 3.37 1.33
CA LEU A 241 -13.43 3.06 1.26
C LEU A 241 -12.88 3.23 -0.17
N MET A 242 -13.64 2.78 -1.17
CA MET A 242 -13.27 2.93 -2.58
C MET A 242 -13.26 4.39 -3.03
N ALA A 243 -14.22 5.20 -2.55
CA ALA A 243 -14.27 6.63 -2.85
C ALA A 243 -12.99 7.35 -2.38
N GLY A 244 -12.55 7.11 -1.15
CA GLY A 244 -11.32 7.71 -0.62
C GLY A 244 -10.05 7.33 -1.39
N GLU A 245 -9.92 6.07 -1.84
CA GLU A 245 -8.80 5.69 -2.72
C GLU A 245 -8.95 6.31 -4.13
N SER A 246 -10.16 6.49 -4.62
CA SER A 246 -10.41 7.12 -5.93
C SER A 246 -10.03 8.60 -5.92
N GLU A 247 -10.31 9.32 -4.84
CA GLU A 247 -9.85 10.71 -4.63
C GLU A 247 -8.33 10.80 -4.60
N LEU A 248 -7.66 9.82 -3.97
CA LEU A 248 -6.21 9.75 -3.95
C LEU A 248 -5.62 9.50 -5.34
N LEU A 249 -6.23 8.62 -6.14
CA LEU A 249 -5.83 8.39 -7.53
C LEU A 249 -6.03 9.64 -8.38
N HIS A 250 -7.15 10.34 -8.21
CA HIS A 250 -7.40 11.60 -8.89
C HIS A 250 -6.34 12.65 -8.54
N ALA A 251 -6.02 12.83 -7.26
CA ALA A 251 -4.97 13.75 -6.83
C ALA A 251 -3.60 13.39 -7.44
N ALA A 252 -3.27 12.10 -7.54
CA ALA A 252 -2.04 11.64 -8.19
C ALA A 252 -2.02 12.00 -9.69
N GLN A 253 -3.13 11.77 -10.40
CA GLN A 253 -3.26 12.12 -11.82
C GLN A 253 -3.12 13.62 -12.05
N VAL A 254 -3.73 14.45 -11.20
CA VAL A 254 -3.61 15.92 -11.29
C VAL A 254 -2.15 16.35 -11.16
N VAL A 255 -1.41 15.79 -10.21
CA VAL A 255 0.03 16.07 -10.04
C VAL A 255 0.83 15.64 -11.28
N GLN A 256 0.61 14.44 -11.80
CA GLN A 256 1.28 13.93 -13.00
C GLN A 256 1.00 14.77 -14.25
N GLN A 257 -0.17 15.42 -14.31
CA GLN A 257 -0.54 16.34 -15.38
C GLN A 257 0.03 17.77 -15.17
N GLY A 258 0.88 17.98 -14.18
CA GLY A 258 1.50 19.26 -13.86
C GLY A 258 0.64 20.18 -12.99
N GLY A 259 -0.43 19.66 -12.39
CA GLY A 259 -1.28 20.39 -11.46
C GLY A 259 -0.65 20.58 -10.08
N VAL A 260 -1.18 21.55 -9.35
CA VAL A 260 -0.84 21.83 -7.94
C VAL A 260 -2.01 21.37 -7.07
N ILE A 261 -1.75 20.50 -6.12
CA ILE A 261 -2.79 19.98 -5.22
C ILE A 261 -2.60 20.50 -3.80
N ALA A 262 -3.64 20.39 -2.98
CA ALA A 262 -3.52 20.42 -1.54
C ALA A 262 -3.64 19.02 -0.95
N LEU A 263 -2.87 18.76 0.10
CA LEU A 263 -2.84 17.47 0.80
C LEU A 263 -2.68 17.64 2.31
N PRO A 264 -3.30 16.77 3.13
CA PRO A 264 -3.12 16.78 4.57
C PRO A 264 -1.76 16.15 4.92
N THR A 265 -1.12 16.69 5.96
CA THR A 265 -0.03 16.01 6.67
C THR A 265 -0.40 15.91 8.15
N GLU A 266 0.35 15.15 8.95
CA GLU A 266 0.10 15.03 10.40
C GLU A 266 0.28 16.36 11.15
N THR A 267 0.95 17.34 10.53
CA THR A 267 1.21 18.67 11.08
C THR A 267 0.19 19.68 10.59
N VAL A 268 0.32 20.10 9.34
CA VAL A 268 -0.53 21.11 8.70
C VAL A 268 -0.89 20.65 7.29
N TRP A 269 -1.93 21.26 6.71
CA TRP A 269 -2.19 21.15 5.29
C TRP A 269 -1.02 21.70 4.47
N GLY A 270 -0.68 20.99 3.39
CA GLY A 270 0.32 21.39 2.42
C GLY A 270 -0.30 21.70 1.07
N VAL A 271 0.44 22.45 0.25
CA VAL A 271 0.28 22.50 -1.21
C VAL A 271 1.50 21.84 -1.82
N ALA A 272 1.29 21.02 -2.85
CA ALA A 272 2.34 20.23 -3.48
C ALA A 272 2.19 20.17 -5.00
N ALA A 273 3.32 20.01 -5.67
CA ALA A 273 3.43 19.88 -7.11
C ALA A 273 4.55 18.88 -7.45
N ASP A 274 4.51 18.32 -8.66
CA ASP A 274 5.60 17.49 -9.18
C ASP A 274 6.91 18.29 -9.15
N LEU A 275 7.92 17.75 -8.46
CA LEU A 275 9.22 18.41 -8.33
C LEU A 275 9.98 18.46 -9.66
N HIS A 276 9.69 17.55 -10.60
CA HIS A 276 10.32 17.47 -11.91
C HIS A 276 9.68 18.40 -12.95
N SER A 277 8.54 19.02 -12.63
CA SER A 277 7.89 20.00 -13.50
C SER A 277 8.20 21.43 -13.05
N GLN A 278 9.10 22.10 -13.77
CA GLN A 278 9.44 23.50 -13.51
C GLN A 278 8.18 24.39 -13.50
N ALA A 279 7.28 24.23 -14.49
CA ALA A 279 6.05 24.99 -14.58
C ALA A 279 5.12 24.77 -13.37
N ALA A 280 5.00 23.53 -12.88
CA ALA A 280 4.17 23.23 -11.70
C ALA A 280 4.76 23.85 -10.42
N VAL A 281 6.09 23.82 -10.28
CA VAL A 281 6.80 24.45 -9.15
C VAL A 281 6.66 25.97 -9.17
N GLU A 282 6.79 26.60 -10.34
CA GLU A 282 6.57 28.04 -10.52
C GLU A 282 5.14 28.42 -10.16
N ARG A 283 4.16 27.63 -10.61
CA ARG A 283 2.75 27.81 -10.24
C ARG A 283 2.54 27.68 -8.73
N LEU A 284 3.14 26.69 -8.07
CA LEU A 284 3.09 26.53 -6.61
C LEU A 284 3.64 27.77 -5.89
N ARG A 285 4.78 28.32 -6.34
CA ARG A 285 5.36 29.56 -5.78
C ARG A 285 4.45 30.75 -5.97
N HIS A 286 3.84 30.88 -7.15
CA HIS A 286 2.88 31.94 -7.45
C HIS A 286 1.64 31.87 -6.56
N ILE A 287 1.05 30.68 -6.38
CA ILE A 287 -0.09 30.44 -5.47
C ILE A 287 0.26 30.89 -4.05
N LYS A 288 1.48 30.59 -3.61
CA LYS A 288 2.00 30.96 -2.28
C LYS A 288 2.30 32.46 -2.15
N GLY A 289 2.40 33.23 -3.24
CA GLY A 289 2.94 34.59 -3.21
C GLY A 289 4.39 34.63 -2.74
N ARG A 290 5.20 33.66 -3.17
CA ARG A 290 6.55 33.43 -2.67
C ARG A 290 7.61 33.86 -3.69
N ALA A 291 8.65 34.55 -3.24
CA ALA A 291 9.82 34.80 -4.08
C ALA A 291 10.54 33.49 -4.46
N GLU A 292 11.18 33.46 -5.62
CA GLU A 292 11.97 32.32 -6.11
C GLU A 292 13.09 31.91 -5.15
N THR A 293 13.64 32.86 -4.40
CA THR A 293 14.74 32.63 -3.47
C THR A 293 14.34 31.91 -2.19
N GLN A 294 13.04 31.79 -1.89
CA GLN A 294 12.62 31.12 -0.66
C GLN A 294 12.56 29.60 -0.86
N PRO A 295 13.15 28.79 0.04
CA PRO A 295 13.39 27.36 -0.18
C PRO A 295 12.12 26.52 -0.01
N LEU A 296 11.73 25.74 -1.02
CA LEU A 296 10.67 24.72 -0.89
C LEU A 296 11.19 23.50 -0.13
N GLN A 297 10.29 22.74 0.48
CA GLN A 297 10.61 21.41 0.97
C GLN A 297 10.27 20.37 -0.10
N ILE A 298 10.89 19.20 -0.01
CA ILE A 298 10.48 18.01 -0.74
C ILE A 298 9.90 17.02 0.27
N LEU A 299 8.68 16.57 -0.03
CA LEU A 299 8.06 15.44 0.65
C LEU A 299 8.48 14.15 -0.05
N ALA A 300 8.93 13.15 0.71
CA ALA A 300 9.33 11.84 0.19
C ALA A 300 8.50 10.73 0.87
N ALA A 301 8.29 9.60 0.18
CA ALA A 301 7.56 8.44 0.68
C ALA A 301 8.38 7.58 1.66
N SER A 302 9.71 7.62 1.53
CA SER A 302 10.63 6.72 2.24
C SER A 302 12.02 7.33 2.49
N LEU A 303 12.76 6.75 3.45
CA LEU A 303 14.14 7.16 3.75
C LEU A 303 15.10 6.98 2.57
N PRO A 304 15.10 5.85 1.83
CA PRO A 304 15.93 5.71 0.63
C PRO A 304 15.72 6.85 -0.38
N GLU A 305 14.47 7.20 -0.66
CA GLU A 305 14.13 8.29 -1.60
C GLU A 305 14.62 9.66 -1.07
N ALA A 306 14.47 9.92 0.24
CA ALA A 306 15.02 11.14 0.85
C ALA A 306 16.56 11.19 0.77
N LEU A 307 17.25 10.06 0.90
CA LEU A 307 18.72 9.98 0.80
C LEU A 307 19.21 10.28 -0.63
N GLU A 308 18.50 9.83 -1.66
CA GLU A 308 18.84 10.12 -3.06
C GLU A 308 18.82 11.63 -3.36
N LEU A 309 17.95 12.39 -2.69
CA LEU A 309 17.82 13.84 -2.85
C LEU A 309 18.82 14.66 -2.00
N ALA A 310 19.61 14.00 -1.16
CA ALA A 310 20.63 14.64 -0.32
C ALA A 310 22.05 14.27 -0.77
N ALA A 311 22.99 15.19 -0.58
CA ALA A 311 24.40 14.90 -0.81
C ALA A 311 24.89 13.76 0.11
N PRO A 312 25.81 12.89 -0.34
CA PRO A 312 26.30 11.73 0.43
C PRO A 312 26.78 12.06 1.85
N TRP A 313 27.38 13.25 2.04
CA TRP A 313 27.82 13.73 3.35
C TRP A 313 26.70 13.75 4.41
N ALA A 314 25.45 14.02 4.02
CA ALA A 314 24.32 14.10 4.94
C ALA A 314 23.71 12.73 5.28
N HIS A 315 24.08 11.65 4.58
CA HIS A 315 23.37 10.37 4.63
C HIS A 315 23.34 9.74 6.02
N LEU A 316 24.46 9.73 6.73
CA LEU A 316 24.51 9.14 8.07
C LEU A 316 23.59 9.87 9.06
N ALA A 317 23.60 11.20 9.04
CA ALA A 317 22.74 12.01 9.90
C ALA A 317 21.26 11.83 9.55
N LEU A 318 20.93 11.82 8.25
CA LEU A 318 19.57 11.57 7.77
C LEU A 318 19.08 10.17 8.15
N GLN A 319 19.95 9.16 8.15
CA GLN A 319 19.60 7.82 8.61
C GLN A 319 19.32 7.79 10.12
N LYS A 320 20.15 8.44 10.94
CA LYS A 320 19.93 8.53 12.40
C LYS A 320 18.62 9.25 12.72
N LEU A 321 18.45 10.46 12.19
CA LEU A 321 17.25 11.28 12.39
C LEU A 321 16.00 10.61 11.81
N GLY A 322 16.10 10.06 10.59
CA GLY A 322 14.99 9.40 9.91
C GLY A 322 14.49 8.17 10.67
N ARG A 323 15.37 7.37 11.27
CA ARG A 323 14.96 6.23 12.12
C ARG A 323 14.21 6.66 13.37
N ALA A 324 14.54 7.83 13.93
CA ALA A 324 13.96 8.32 15.18
C ALA A 324 12.67 9.13 14.96
N PHE A 325 12.60 9.89 13.86
CA PHE A 325 11.59 10.95 13.68
C PHE A 325 10.82 10.88 12.36
N TRP A 326 11.17 9.96 11.45
CA TRP A 326 10.43 9.75 10.20
C TRP A 326 9.77 8.37 10.13
N PRO A 327 8.55 8.28 9.56
CA PRO A 327 7.68 9.39 9.13
C PRO A 327 7.25 10.26 10.32
N GLY A 328 7.12 11.57 10.13
CA GLY A 328 6.74 12.47 11.21
C GLY A 328 7.10 13.95 11.04
N PRO A 329 6.96 14.74 12.14
CA PRO A 329 6.95 16.20 12.11
C PRO A 329 8.36 16.81 12.11
N LEU A 330 9.33 16.16 11.47
CA LEU A 330 10.69 16.68 11.28
C LEU A 330 10.91 17.04 9.81
N MET A 331 11.40 18.25 9.56
CA MET A 331 12.04 18.62 8.30
C MET A 331 13.54 18.77 8.57
N VAL A 332 14.37 18.11 7.76
CA VAL A 332 15.83 18.26 7.82
C VAL A 332 16.30 19.00 6.58
N ILE A 333 16.96 20.14 6.78
CA ILE A 333 17.63 20.89 5.72
C ILE A 333 19.04 20.35 5.59
N ALA A 334 19.38 19.89 4.38
CA ALA A 334 20.67 19.29 4.06
C ALA A 334 21.18 19.80 2.71
N PRO A 335 22.49 19.66 2.40
CA PRO A 335 22.99 19.91 1.05
C PRO A 335 22.27 19.02 0.03
N ALA A 336 21.79 19.63 -1.05
CA ALA A 336 21.05 18.94 -2.11
C ALA A 336 21.98 18.03 -2.94
N SER A 337 21.46 16.90 -3.41
CA SER A 337 22.15 16.12 -4.44
C SER A 337 21.91 16.73 -5.84
N PRO A 338 22.70 16.34 -6.86
CA PRO A 338 22.43 16.73 -8.26
C PRO A 338 21.09 16.25 -8.82
N LEU A 339 20.38 15.33 -8.13
CA LEU A 339 19.05 14.87 -8.53
C LEU A 339 17.95 15.87 -8.17
N VAL A 340 18.22 16.82 -7.26
CA VAL A 340 17.29 17.91 -6.95
C VAL A 340 17.31 18.90 -8.10
N PRO A 341 16.17 19.20 -8.73
CA PRO A 341 16.15 20.13 -9.85
C PRO A 341 16.52 21.56 -9.43
N PRO A 342 17.19 22.33 -10.31
CA PRO A 342 17.71 23.66 -9.97
C PRO A 342 16.62 24.69 -9.65
N TRP A 343 15.40 24.52 -10.19
CA TRP A 343 14.24 25.37 -9.86
C TRP A 343 13.65 25.10 -8.45
N ILE A 344 14.03 23.99 -7.83
CA ILE A 344 13.77 23.73 -6.42
C ILE A 344 14.85 24.42 -5.59
N SER A 345 16.11 24.04 -5.80
CA SER A 345 17.29 24.58 -5.12
C SER A 345 18.58 24.16 -5.81
N THR A 346 19.60 25.02 -5.76
CA THR A 346 20.99 24.70 -6.17
C THR A 346 21.96 24.56 -4.99
N GLY A 347 21.46 24.64 -3.75
CA GLY A 347 22.28 24.62 -2.53
C GLY A 347 21.77 23.59 -1.53
N THR A 348 20.85 24.00 -0.67
CA THR A 348 20.25 23.14 0.36
C THR A 348 18.81 22.77 0.03
N VAL A 349 18.36 21.62 0.52
CA VAL A 349 16.99 21.12 0.35
C VAL A 349 16.42 20.72 1.71
N GLY A 350 15.18 21.12 1.97
CA GLY A 350 14.42 20.66 3.12
C GLY A 350 13.71 19.34 2.80
N LEU A 351 14.08 18.25 3.47
CA LEU A 351 13.50 16.93 3.27
C LEU A 351 12.56 16.57 4.42
N ARG A 352 11.43 15.94 4.10
CA ARG A 352 10.50 15.40 5.09
C ARG A 352 9.78 14.17 4.57
N ILE A 353 9.54 13.21 5.46
CA ILE A 353 8.65 12.07 5.21
C ILE A 353 7.42 12.28 6.11
N PRO A 354 6.26 12.67 5.56
CA PRO A 354 5.05 12.92 6.36
C PRO A 354 4.47 11.60 6.91
N ASP A 355 3.81 11.68 8.07
CA ASP A 355 3.12 10.54 8.72
C ASP A 355 1.59 10.57 8.51
N HIS A 356 1.14 11.19 7.43
CA HIS A 356 -0.25 11.11 7.02
C HIS A 356 -0.45 9.96 6.04
N PRO A 357 -1.37 9.00 6.31
CA PRO A 357 -1.56 7.83 5.45
C PRO A 357 -1.79 8.19 3.98
N SER A 358 -2.66 9.16 3.70
CA SER A 358 -2.96 9.59 2.34
C SER A 358 -1.81 10.35 1.67
N ALA A 359 -1.01 11.12 2.42
CA ALA A 359 0.17 11.78 1.85
C ALA A 359 1.23 10.74 1.46
N ARG A 360 1.47 9.74 2.31
CA ARG A 360 2.41 8.64 1.99
C ARG A 360 1.94 7.82 0.81
N SER A 361 0.64 7.51 0.75
CA SER A 361 0.04 6.81 -0.38
C SER A 361 0.12 7.62 -1.68
N LEU A 362 -0.06 8.95 -1.63
CA LEU A 362 0.12 9.82 -2.79
C LEU A 362 1.60 9.86 -3.25
N LEU A 363 2.54 10.02 -2.32
CA LEU A 363 3.98 10.06 -2.62
C LEU A 363 4.48 8.73 -3.21
N ALA A 364 3.90 7.60 -2.79
CA ALA A 364 4.18 6.31 -3.41
C ALA A 364 3.86 6.26 -4.91
N ARG A 365 2.79 6.98 -5.30
CA ARG A 365 2.27 6.99 -6.67
C ARG A 365 2.93 8.06 -7.52
N THR A 366 3.17 9.22 -6.94
CA THR A 366 3.68 10.40 -7.65
C THR A 366 5.21 10.52 -7.60
N GLY A 367 5.87 9.82 -6.68
CA GLY A 367 7.25 10.10 -6.32
C GLY A 367 7.34 11.26 -5.33
N PRO A 368 8.53 11.83 -5.12
CA PRO A 368 8.69 12.95 -4.22
C PRO A 368 8.03 14.20 -4.79
N LEU A 369 7.50 15.07 -3.92
CA LEU A 369 6.80 16.29 -4.33
C LEU A 369 7.42 17.54 -3.72
N ALA A 370 7.53 18.59 -4.52
CA ALA A 370 7.84 19.93 -4.02
C ALA A 370 6.63 20.45 -3.25
N ALA A 371 6.83 20.91 -2.01
CA ALA A 371 5.73 21.29 -1.14
C ALA A 371 6.01 22.52 -0.28
N SER A 372 4.93 23.10 0.23
CA SER A 372 4.89 24.16 1.24
C SER A 372 3.61 24.03 2.06
N SER A 373 3.51 24.69 3.22
CA SER A 373 2.23 24.78 3.95
C SER A 373 1.15 25.50 3.13
N ALA A 374 -0.12 25.11 3.31
CA ALA A 374 -1.28 25.64 2.60
C ALA A 374 -1.75 26.99 3.16
N ASN A 375 -1.09 28.07 2.75
CA ASN A 375 -1.40 29.47 3.09
C ASN A 375 -0.79 30.41 2.06
N ARG A 376 -1.19 31.69 2.02
CA ARG A 376 -0.35 32.70 1.37
C ARG A 376 0.85 33.03 2.27
N SER A 377 1.96 33.46 1.67
CA SER A 377 3.19 33.78 2.42
C SER A 377 2.90 34.83 3.50
N GLY A 378 3.34 34.58 4.73
CA GLY A 378 3.07 35.44 5.89
C GLY A 378 1.75 35.15 6.63
N GLU A 379 0.82 34.37 6.05
CA GLU A 379 -0.45 34.00 6.70
C GLU A 379 -0.37 32.64 7.41
N PRO A 380 -1.23 32.38 8.42
CA PRO A 380 -1.33 31.06 9.03
C PRO A 380 -1.87 30.00 8.04
N PRO A 381 -1.44 28.73 8.14
CA PRO A 381 -2.02 27.61 7.38
C PRO A 381 -3.53 27.51 7.52
N LEU A 382 -4.21 27.28 6.40
CA LEU A 382 -5.63 26.93 6.38
C LEU A 382 -5.84 25.56 7.05
N LYS A 383 -7.00 25.40 7.69
CA LYS A 383 -7.26 24.30 8.64
C LYS A 383 -8.25 23.24 8.15
N SER A 384 -8.84 23.41 6.96
CA SER A 384 -9.78 22.44 6.40
C SER A 384 -9.74 22.42 4.88
N ALA A 385 -10.13 21.28 4.29
CA ALA A 385 -10.25 21.12 2.85
C ALA A 385 -11.16 22.19 2.21
N ALA A 386 -12.31 22.46 2.84
CA ALA A 386 -13.25 23.49 2.37
C ALA A 386 -12.63 24.90 2.36
N ALA A 387 -11.87 25.27 3.39
CA ALA A 387 -11.20 26.56 3.44
C ALA A 387 -10.11 26.67 2.37
N ILE A 388 -9.41 25.57 2.08
CA ILE A 388 -8.38 25.52 1.02
C ILE A 388 -9.01 25.67 -0.35
N ALA A 389 -10.08 24.93 -0.64
CA ALA A 389 -10.78 25.00 -1.92
C ALA A 389 -11.31 26.42 -2.22
N GLN A 390 -11.65 27.20 -1.19
CA GLN A 390 -12.10 28.59 -1.32
C GLN A 390 -10.94 29.59 -1.35
N GLY A 391 -9.85 29.33 -0.62
CA GLY A 391 -8.78 30.30 -0.35
C GLY A 391 -7.56 30.20 -1.27
N LEU A 392 -7.30 29.04 -1.86
CA LEU A 392 -6.12 28.77 -2.70
C LEU A 392 -6.53 28.19 -4.06
N PRO A 393 -6.03 28.71 -5.19
CA PRO A 393 -6.35 28.21 -6.53
C PRO A 393 -5.54 26.96 -6.88
N VAL A 394 -5.77 25.88 -6.12
CA VAL A 394 -5.24 24.53 -6.37
C VAL A 394 -6.17 23.75 -7.30
N ASP A 395 -5.62 22.80 -8.04
CA ASP A 395 -6.34 21.98 -9.01
C ASP A 395 -7.13 20.83 -8.34
N ALA A 396 -6.69 20.37 -7.17
CA ALA A 396 -7.42 19.39 -6.37
C ALA A 396 -7.09 19.51 -4.87
N VAL A 397 -7.99 19.02 -4.02
CA VAL A 397 -7.79 18.89 -2.57
C VAL A 397 -7.99 17.43 -2.20
N LEU A 398 -6.95 16.79 -1.67
CA LEU A 398 -7.03 15.43 -1.15
C LEU A 398 -7.64 15.47 0.26
N ASP A 399 -8.95 15.39 0.37
CA ASP A 399 -9.66 15.46 1.66
C ASP A 399 -9.74 14.08 2.32
N ALA A 400 -8.70 13.72 3.06
CA ALA A 400 -8.62 12.41 3.68
C ALA A 400 -8.23 12.49 5.16
N PRO A 401 -8.86 11.68 6.04
CA PRO A 401 -8.53 11.66 7.45
C PRO A 401 -7.17 11.00 7.74
N PRO A 402 -6.58 11.25 8.91
CA PRO A 402 -7.05 12.14 9.98
C PRO A 402 -6.77 13.61 9.70
N GLU A 403 -7.54 14.50 10.34
CA GLU A 403 -7.29 15.94 10.26
C GLU A 403 -5.89 16.30 10.80
N PRO A 404 -5.18 17.27 10.18
CA PRO A 404 -3.90 17.74 10.68
C PRO A 404 -3.98 18.33 12.09
N SER A 405 -2.93 18.14 12.90
CA SER A 405 -2.87 18.68 14.27
C SER A 405 -2.89 20.22 14.34
N GLY A 406 -2.51 20.89 13.25
CA GLY A 406 -2.36 22.34 13.14
C GLY A 406 -1.00 22.87 13.59
N THR A 407 -0.14 22.03 14.17
CA THR A 407 1.21 22.42 14.65
C THR A 407 2.24 22.14 13.56
N ALA A 408 2.99 23.16 13.12
CA ALA A 408 4.00 23.01 12.08
C ALA A 408 5.16 22.08 12.51
N SER A 409 5.79 21.42 11.53
CA SER A 409 6.96 20.56 11.78
C SER A 409 8.18 21.35 12.29
N THR A 410 9.03 20.71 13.10
CA THR A 410 10.35 21.25 13.43
C THR A 410 11.20 21.33 12.16
N ALA A 411 11.81 22.48 11.87
CA ALA A 411 12.77 22.62 10.79
C ALA A 411 14.19 22.69 11.35
N PHE A 412 15.00 21.68 11.07
CA PHE A 412 16.37 21.55 11.57
C PHE A 412 17.36 21.69 10.43
N ASP A 413 18.30 22.63 10.55
CA ASP A 413 19.42 22.77 9.62
C ASP A 413 20.59 21.91 10.06
N LEU A 414 20.93 20.92 9.23
CA LEU A 414 21.95 19.93 9.56
C LEU A 414 23.36 20.53 9.61
N ALA A 415 23.64 21.53 8.77
CA ALA A 415 24.97 22.15 8.69
C ALA A 415 25.28 22.99 9.93
N SER A 416 24.38 23.89 10.32
CA SER A 416 24.55 24.71 11.52
C SER A 416 24.18 23.99 12.82
N ARG A 417 23.48 22.85 12.74
CA ARG A 417 22.87 22.12 13.85
C ARG A 417 21.90 22.99 14.66
N GLN A 418 21.13 23.85 13.98
CA GLN A 418 20.15 24.75 14.59
C GLN A 418 18.72 24.40 14.19
N VAL A 419 17.77 24.69 15.08
CA VAL A 419 16.34 24.69 14.76
C VAL A 419 15.97 26.06 14.19
N LEU A 420 15.59 26.09 12.92
CA LEU A 420 15.15 27.31 12.22
C LEU A 420 13.66 27.59 12.42
N ARG A 421 12.88 26.54 12.75
CA ARG A 421 11.47 26.66 13.14
C ARG A 421 11.15 25.64 14.21
N GLU A 422 10.66 26.13 15.35
CA GLU A 422 10.19 25.31 16.46
C GLU A 422 8.97 24.48 16.05
N GLY A 423 8.91 23.26 16.59
CA GLY A 423 7.85 22.29 16.34
C GLY A 423 7.87 21.18 17.40
N PRO A 424 7.21 20.04 17.17
CA PRO A 424 7.07 18.98 18.19
C PRO A 424 8.39 18.34 18.66
N ILE A 425 9.46 18.45 17.88
CA ILE A 425 10.76 17.84 18.18
C ILE A 425 11.74 18.94 18.60
N THR A 426 12.34 18.78 19.77
CA THR A 426 13.26 19.77 20.36
C THR A 426 14.69 19.60 19.84
N LEU A 427 15.48 20.68 19.88
CA LEU A 427 16.91 20.63 19.54
C LEU A 427 17.68 19.59 20.37
N ALA A 428 17.36 19.46 21.66
CA ALA A 428 18.02 18.49 22.55
C ALA A 428 17.84 17.04 22.07
N HIS A 429 16.63 16.66 21.65
CA HIS A 429 16.38 15.33 21.10
C HIS A 429 17.12 15.10 19.78
N LEU A 430 17.19 16.12 18.92
CA LEU A 430 17.91 16.04 17.63
C LEU A 430 19.41 15.83 17.84
N LEU A 431 20.03 16.63 18.71
CA LEU A 431 21.47 16.51 18.99
C LEU A 431 21.80 15.17 19.64
N SER A 432 21.03 14.75 20.65
CA SER A 432 21.21 13.45 21.29
C SER A 432 21.10 12.28 20.29
N THR A 433 20.23 12.37 19.29
CA THR A 433 20.08 11.34 18.25
C THR A 433 21.25 11.31 17.28
N LEU A 434 21.86 12.47 17.01
CA LEU A 434 23.02 12.56 16.11
C LEU A 434 24.31 12.11 16.79
N ASP A 435 24.46 12.42 18.08
CA ASP A 435 25.69 12.18 18.85
C ASP A 435 25.75 10.77 19.47
N GLY A 436 24.60 10.11 19.68
CA GLY A 436 24.51 8.68 20.02
C GLY A 436 24.63 7.78 18.80
#